data_AF-A0A1B6Z6E5-F1
#
_entry.id   AF-A0A1B6Z6E5-F1
#
_cell.length_a   1.000
_cell.length_b   1.000
_cell.length_c   1.000
_cell.angle_alpha   90.00
_cell.angle_beta   90.00
_cell.angle_gamma   90.00
#
_symmetry.space_group_name_H-M   'P 1'
#
loop_
_entity.id
_entity.type
_entity.pdbx_description
1 polymer ?
#
loop_
_entity_poly.entity_id
_entity_poly.type
_entity_poly.pdbx_seq_one_letter_code
_entity_poly.pdbx_strand_id
1 'polypeptide(L)'
;MNAEEIEQNYNVEVRTSARSGRIVSEWWTNALTGEPDRPGDLPARTEYDEETGIISMQWWRDGKRQREDDKPSMIKIAPKTGVWIVESHLAFNEFHRVGDKPATIFRDEQGRTKEVSYWHLGKLHRSIGPAKIKYDPVSGDIVQQEFWRHGIQVEFPENSSELDFQPN
;
A
#
# COMPACT_ATOMS: atom_id res chain seq x y z
N MET A 1 -11.78 4.35 -23.56
CA MET A 1 -12.88 3.39 -23.36
C MET A 1 -14.15 4.19 -23.17
N ASN A 2 -15.22 3.85 -23.88
CA ASN A 2 -16.53 4.50 -23.74
C ASN A 2 -17.40 3.76 -22.68
N ALA A 3 -18.57 4.30 -22.32
CA ALA A 3 -19.43 3.72 -21.29
C ALA A 3 -19.96 2.31 -21.67
N GLU A 4 -20.29 2.11 -22.95
CA GLU A 4 -20.81 0.85 -23.48
C GLU A 4 -19.75 -0.27 -23.42
N GLU A 5 -18.48 0.06 -23.69
CA GLU A 5 -17.34 -0.85 -23.54
C GLU A 5 -17.08 -1.21 -22.06
N ILE A 6 -17.34 -0.31 -21.12
CA ILE A 6 -17.18 -0.61 -19.69
C ILE A 6 -18.24 -1.61 -19.23
N GLU A 7 -19.51 -1.38 -19.58
CA GLU A 7 -20.62 -2.26 -19.20
C GLU A 7 -20.51 -3.67 -19.81
N GLN A 8 -19.90 -3.80 -20.99
CA GLN A 8 -19.69 -5.10 -21.63
C GLN A 8 -18.50 -5.88 -21.06
N ASN A 9 -17.48 -5.19 -20.54
CA ASN A 9 -16.21 -5.82 -20.16
C ASN A 9 -15.97 -5.88 -18.65
N TYR A 10 -16.78 -5.20 -17.84
CA TYR A 10 -16.58 -5.09 -16.40
C TYR A 10 -17.88 -5.26 -15.61
N ASN A 11 -17.78 -5.93 -14.48
CA ASN A 11 -18.81 -5.98 -13.45
C ASN A 11 -18.43 -5.03 -12.31
N VAL A 12 -19.43 -4.36 -11.72
CA VAL A 12 -19.25 -3.58 -10.50
C VAL A 12 -20.20 -4.08 -9.41
N GLU A 13 -19.63 -4.56 -8.32
CA GLU A 13 -20.38 -4.82 -7.09
C GLU A 13 -20.38 -3.55 -6.23
N VAL A 14 -21.58 -2.99 -6.02
CA VAL A 14 -21.79 -1.83 -5.15
C VAL A 14 -22.45 -2.29 -3.86
N ARG A 15 -21.86 -1.92 -2.71
CA ARG A 15 -22.49 -2.11 -1.40
C ARG A 15 -22.95 -0.78 -0.86
N THR A 16 -24.12 -0.77 -0.23
CA THR A 16 -24.72 0.43 0.36
C THR A 16 -24.96 0.24 1.85
N SER A 17 -24.95 1.34 2.59
CA SER A 17 -25.36 1.38 3.99
C SER A 17 -26.86 1.11 4.09
N ALA A 18 -27.25 0.15 4.93
CA ALA A 18 -28.67 -0.14 5.20
C ALA A 18 -29.39 1.04 5.86
N ARG A 19 -28.66 1.94 6.52
CA ARG A 19 -29.22 3.11 7.22
C ARG A 19 -29.50 4.27 6.27
N SER A 20 -28.51 4.64 5.46
CA SER A 20 -28.55 5.88 4.66
C SER A 20 -28.78 5.63 3.16
N GLY A 21 -28.63 4.39 2.70
CA GLY A 21 -28.61 4.05 1.28
C GLY A 21 -27.34 4.51 0.54
N ARG A 22 -26.40 5.18 1.22
CA ARG A 22 -25.15 5.66 0.60
C ARG A 22 -24.23 4.50 0.26
N ILE A 23 -23.45 4.65 -0.82
CA ILE A 23 -22.43 3.68 -1.21
C ILE A 23 -21.34 3.63 -0.14
N VAL A 24 -20.96 2.42 0.27
CA VAL A 24 -19.89 2.16 1.25
C VAL A 24 -18.72 1.38 0.64
N SER A 25 -18.94 0.73 -0.51
CA SER A 25 -17.84 0.16 -1.30
C SER A 25 -18.22 -0.08 -2.74
N GLU A 26 -17.22 -0.02 -3.61
CA GLU A 26 -17.26 -0.49 -5.00
C GLU A 26 -16.17 -1.54 -5.20
N TRP A 27 -16.50 -2.58 -5.96
CA TRP A 27 -15.58 -3.64 -6.36
C TRP A 27 -15.75 -3.95 -7.83
N TRP A 28 -14.71 -3.65 -8.62
CA TRP A 28 -14.67 -3.79 -10.06
C TRP A 28 -13.94 -5.07 -10.44
N THR A 29 -14.55 -5.87 -11.32
CA THR A 29 -13.95 -7.09 -11.86
C THR A 29 -14.10 -7.13 -13.37
N ASN A 30 -13.15 -7.74 -14.04
CA ASN A 30 -13.28 -8.06 -15.46
C ASN A 30 -14.40 -9.09 -15.63
N ALA A 31 -15.34 -8.83 -16.54
CA ALA A 31 -16.53 -9.65 -16.71
C ALA A 31 -16.25 -11.06 -17.26
N LEU A 32 -15.15 -11.23 -17.99
CA LEU A 32 -14.76 -12.52 -18.56
C LEU A 32 -14.00 -13.40 -17.57
N THR A 33 -13.04 -12.82 -16.85
CA THR A 33 -12.16 -13.57 -15.94
C THR A 33 -12.66 -13.62 -14.50
N GLY A 34 -13.51 -12.66 -14.10
CA GLY A 34 -13.91 -12.45 -12.71
C GLY A 34 -12.80 -11.87 -11.83
N GLU A 35 -11.62 -11.59 -12.39
CA GLU A 35 -10.49 -11.05 -11.64
C GLU A 35 -10.67 -9.54 -11.39
N PRO A 36 -10.15 -8.99 -10.28
CA PRO A 36 -10.26 -7.57 -9.99
C PRO A 36 -9.46 -6.76 -11.00
N ASP A 37 -10.13 -5.83 -11.68
CA ASP A 37 -9.54 -4.95 -12.68
C ASP A 37 -10.44 -3.72 -12.86
N ARG A 38 -9.84 -2.58 -13.19
CA ARG A 38 -10.56 -1.36 -13.53
C ARG A 38 -9.75 -0.52 -14.52
N PRO A 39 -10.33 -0.12 -15.67
CA PRO A 39 -9.60 0.59 -16.70
C PRO A 39 -9.16 1.99 -16.24
N GLY A 40 -8.02 2.46 -16.77
CA GLY A 40 -7.55 3.84 -16.58
C GLY A 40 -6.77 4.11 -15.29
N ASP A 41 -6.00 3.12 -14.78
CA ASP A 41 -5.24 3.22 -13.50
C ASP A 41 -6.13 3.61 -12.30
N LEU A 42 -7.41 3.20 -12.36
CA LEU A 42 -8.37 3.38 -11.30
C LEU A 42 -8.32 2.19 -10.33
N PRO A 43 -8.64 2.39 -9.04
CA PRO A 43 -8.65 1.31 -8.08
C PRO A 43 -9.80 0.33 -8.38
N ALA A 44 -9.48 -0.96 -8.40
CA ALA A 44 -10.51 -2.00 -8.52
C ALA A 44 -11.38 -2.08 -7.25
N ARG A 45 -10.85 -1.66 -6.10
CA ARG A 45 -11.62 -1.52 -4.86
C ARG A 45 -11.55 -0.11 -4.30
N THR A 46 -12.72 0.44 -4.02
CA THR A 46 -12.85 1.68 -3.27
C THR A 46 -13.78 1.45 -2.08
N GLU A 47 -13.39 1.91 -0.89
CA GLU A 47 -14.26 1.94 0.29
C GLU A 47 -14.54 3.38 0.68
N TYR A 48 -15.75 3.61 1.18
CA TYR A 48 -16.26 4.93 1.49
C TYR A 48 -16.73 4.99 2.94
N ASP A 49 -16.33 6.04 3.64
CA ASP A 49 -17.03 6.55 4.80
C ASP A 49 -18.26 7.33 4.33
N GLU A 50 -19.38 7.12 5.03
CA GLU A 50 -20.68 7.64 4.60
C GLU A 50 -20.74 9.18 4.61
N GLU A 51 -19.94 9.84 5.44
CA GLU A 51 -19.96 11.29 5.62
C GLU A 51 -18.86 11.98 4.82
N THR A 52 -17.69 11.35 4.75
CA THR A 52 -16.45 11.99 4.29
C THR A 52 -15.93 11.46 2.94
N GLY A 53 -16.51 10.37 2.42
CA GLY A 53 -16.17 9.82 1.11
C GLY A 53 -15.06 8.77 1.17
N ILE A 54 -14.12 8.81 0.22
CA ILE A 54 -13.15 7.71 0.02
C ILE A 54 -12.23 7.56 1.23
N ILE A 55 -12.14 6.33 1.77
CA ILE A 55 -11.24 5.97 2.89
C ILE A 55 -10.21 4.91 2.53
N SER A 56 -10.40 4.22 1.42
CA SER A 56 -9.51 3.13 0.99
C SER A 56 -9.57 2.99 -0.52
N MET A 57 -8.41 2.84 -1.14
CA MET A 57 -8.27 2.53 -2.56
C MET A 57 -7.24 1.41 -2.72
N GLN A 58 -7.54 0.44 -3.56
CA GLN A 58 -6.65 -0.68 -3.82
C GLN A 58 -6.64 -0.99 -5.33
N TRP A 59 -5.46 -1.36 -5.85
CA TRP A 59 -5.20 -1.61 -7.26
C TRP A 59 -4.76 -3.06 -7.49
N TRP A 60 -5.20 -3.61 -8.62
CA TRP A 60 -4.91 -4.97 -9.05
C TRP A 60 -4.48 -4.98 -10.51
N ARG A 61 -3.76 -6.04 -10.86
CA ARG A 61 -3.45 -6.44 -12.22
C ARG A 61 -3.29 -7.95 -12.26
N ASP A 62 -3.89 -8.59 -13.25
CA ASP A 62 -3.85 -10.05 -13.45
C ASP A 62 -4.22 -10.81 -12.16
N GLY A 63 -5.32 -10.41 -11.53
CA GLY A 63 -5.82 -11.02 -10.30
C GLY A 63 -5.01 -10.70 -9.03
N LYS A 64 -3.92 -9.94 -9.11
CA LYS A 64 -2.99 -9.72 -8.00
C LYS A 64 -2.88 -8.25 -7.64
N ARG A 65 -2.78 -7.95 -6.33
CA ARG A 65 -2.52 -6.59 -5.82
C ARG A 65 -1.12 -6.17 -6.24
N GLN A 66 -1.08 -5.19 -7.14
CA GLN A 66 0.11 -4.54 -7.66
C GLN A 66 -0.30 -3.29 -8.45
N ARG A 67 0.65 -2.38 -8.68
CA ARG A 67 0.43 -1.17 -9.48
C ARG A 67 1.73 -0.74 -10.15
N GLU A 68 1.62 -0.26 -11.38
CA GLU A 68 2.75 0.20 -12.20
C GLU A 68 3.32 1.55 -11.73
N ASP A 69 4.44 1.98 -12.33
CA ASP A 69 5.07 3.29 -12.14
C ASP A 69 5.49 3.62 -10.69
N ASP A 70 5.84 2.60 -9.89
CA ASP A 70 6.18 2.77 -8.46
C ASP A 70 5.06 3.46 -7.64
N LYS A 71 3.81 3.37 -8.12
CA LYS A 71 2.63 3.87 -7.42
C LYS A 71 2.19 2.87 -6.34
N PRO A 72 1.59 3.33 -5.23
CA PRO A 72 1.07 2.44 -4.21
C PRO A 72 -0.10 1.60 -4.74
N SER A 73 -0.09 0.32 -4.41
CA SER A 73 -1.17 -0.63 -4.72
C SER A 73 -2.28 -0.61 -3.67
N MET A 74 -2.04 0.03 -2.53
CA MET A 74 -3.06 0.31 -1.52
C MET A 74 -2.81 1.67 -0.87
N ILE A 75 -3.88 2.45 -0.71
CA ILE A 75 -3.90 3.72 0.02
C ILE A 75 -5.04 3.67 1.03
N LYS A 76 -4.80 4.16 2.26
CA LYS A 76 -5.86 4.46 3.23
C LYS A 76 -5.85 5.94 3.58
N ILE A 77 -7.04 6.50 3.71
CA ILE A 77 -7.28 7.91 3.93
C ILE A 77 -7.97 8.09 5.29
N ALA A 78 -7.49 9.03 6.10
CA ALA A 78 -8.16 9.42 7.33
C ALA A 78 -9.50 10.10 6.98
N PRO A 79 -10.66 9.58 7.43
CA PRO A 79 -11.97 10.11 7.06
C PRO A 79 -12.10 11.61 7.35
N LYS A 80 -11.66 12.03 8.54
CA LYS A 80 -11.84 13.41 9.02
C LYS A 80 -10.97 14.44 8.32
N THR A 81 -9.76 14.06 7.91
CA THR A 81 -8.76 15.03 7.41
C THR A 81 -8.44 14.86 5.93
N GLY A 82 -8.82 13.74 5.32
CA GLY A 82 -8.47 13.41 3.93
C GLY A 82 -6.98 13.07 3.73
N VAL A 83 -6.20 12.98 4.80
CA VAL A 83 -4.77 12.67 4.73
C VAL A 83 -4.54 11.19 4.45
N TRP A 84 -3.54 10.88 3.60
CA TRP A 84 -3.11 9.51 3.35
C TRP A 84 -2.31 8.97 4.54
N ILE A 85 -2.97 8.13 5.34
CA ILE A 85 -2.41 7.55 6.56
C ILE A 85 -1.71 6.22 6.32
N VAL A 86 -1.99 5.56 5.19
CA VAL A 86 -1.27 4.35 4.77
C VAL A 86 -1.00 4.41 3.28
N GLU A 87 0.24 4.11 2.91
CA GLU A 87 0.63 3.75 1.55
C GLU A 87 1.28 2.37 1.58
N SER A 88 0.95 1.52 0.61
CA SER A 88 1.62 0.23 0.47
C SER A 88 1.86 -0.15 -0.97
N HIS A 89 3.05 -0.69 -1.22
CA HIS A 89 3.52 -1.22 -2.49
C HIS A 89 3.52 -2.74 -2.41
N LEU A 90 2.76 -3.35 -3.30
CA LEU A 90 2.64 -4.80 -3.39
C LEU A 90 3.10 -5.28 -4.76
N ALA A 91 3.75 -6.45 -4.78
CA ALA A 91 3.99 -7.22 -5.99
C ALA A 91 3.44 -8.62 -5.74
N PHE A 92 2.63 -9.14 -6.67
CA PHE A 92 2.04 -10.48 -6.56
C PHE A 92 1.32 -10.74 -5.22
N ASN A 93 0.55 -9.77 -4.70
CA ASN A 93 -0.14 -9.81 -3.40
C ASN A 93 0.73 -9.70 -2.14
N GLU A 94 2.05 -9.55 -2.28
CA GLU A 94 2.98 -9.46 -1.16
C GLU A 94 3.60 -8.06 -1.07
N PHE A 95 3.90 -7.59 0.15
CA PHE A 95 4.63 -6.33 0.31
C PHE A 95 6.02 -6.44 -0.33
N HIS A 96 6.29 -5.54 -1.25
CA HIS A 96 7.53 -5.51 -2.01
C HIS A 96 7.70 -4.13 -2.67
N ARG A 97 8.91 -3.57 -2.62
CA ARG A 97 9.25 -2.37 -3.39
C ARG A 97 10.72 -2.36 -3.81
N VAL A 98 10.97 -2.07 -5.08
CA VAL A 98 12.32 -2.03 -5.66
C VAL A 98 13.02 -0.71 -5.31
N GLY A 99 14.35 -0.74 -5.18
CA GLY A 99 15.20 0.46 -5.11
C GLY A 99 15.42 1.04 -3.71
N ASP A 100 15.55 0.19 -2.68
CA ASP A 100 15.69 0.59 -1.26
C ASP A 100 14.65 1.64 -0.82
N LYS A 101 13.41 1.45 -1.28
CA LYS A 101 12.26 2.28 -0.89
C LYS A 101 11.36 1.51 0.08
N PRO A 102 10.68 2.20 1.01
CA PRO A 102 9.75 1.53 1.91
C PRO A 102 8.56 0.96 1.14
N ALA A 103 8.22 -0.29 1.40
CA ALA A 103 7.03 -0.91 0.84
C ALA A 103 5.76 -0.55 1.62
N THR A 104 5.89 -0.07 2.86
CA THR A 104 4.76 0.51 3.61
C THR A 104 5.18 1.80 4.31
N ILE A 105 4.31 2.80 4.29
CA ILE A 105 4.46 4.04 5.03
C ILE A 105 3.17 4.29 5.82
N PHE A 106 3.30 4.54 7.12
CA PHE A 106 2.22 4.92 8.01
C PHE A 106 2.40 6.36 8.45
N ARG A 107 1.33 7.16 8.36
CA ARG A 107 1.28 8.55 8.81
C ARG A 107 0.17 8.77 9.82
N ASP A 108 0.28 9.82 10.61
CA ASP A 108 -0.84 10.33 11.40
C ASP A 108 -1.79 11.19 10.55
N GLU A 109 -2.89 11.64 11.16
CA GLU A 109 -3.90 12.45 10.48
C GLU A 109 -3.42 13.87 10.11
N GLN A 110 -2.21 14.27 10.56
CA GLN A 110 -1.54 15.51 10.15
C GLN A 110 -0.51 15.28 9.03
N GLY A 111 -0.34 14.03 8.58
CA GLY A 111 0.58 13.66 7.51
C GLY A 111 2.02 13.43 7.97
N ARG A 112 2.28 13.38 9.28
CA ARG A 112 3.60 13.09 9.83
C ARG A 112 3.84 11.59 9.80
N THR A 113 5.03 11.19 9.36
CA THR A 113 5.39 9.76 9.27
C THR A 113 5.57 9.18 10.66
N LYS A 114 4.85 8.09 10.96
CA LYS A 114 4.94 7.35 12.23
C LYS A 114 5.81 6.11 12.11
N GLU A 115 5.71 5.44 10.97
CA GLU A 115 6.41 4.19 10.73
C GLU A 115 6.67 4.02 9.24
N VAL A 116 7.87 3.55 8.89
CA VAL A 116 8.17 3.01 7.56
C VAL A 116 8.70 1.61 7.71
N SER A 117 8.36 0.75 6.75
CA SER A 117 8.98 -0.57 6.69
C SER A 117 9.26 -1.05 5.27
N TYR A 118 10.32 -1.83 5.16
CA TYR A 118 10.94 -2.30 3.94
C TYR A 118 10.71 -3.81 3.85
N TRP A 119 10.21 -4.24 2.71
CA TRP A 119 9.77 -5.60 2.48
C TRP A 119 10.30 -6.11 1.16
N HIS A 120 10.63 -7.39 1.14
CA HIS A 120 10.97 -8.13 -0.07
C HIS A 120 10.21 -9.44 -0.07
N LEU A 121 9.27 -9.58 -1.02
CA LEU A 121 8.46 -10.79 -1.19
C LEU A 121 7.76 -11.19 0.11
N GLY A 122 7.03 -10.23 0.69
CA GLY A 122 6.19 -10.45 1.87
C GLY A 122 6.95 -10.59 3.18
N LYS A 123 8.28 -10.48 3.16
CA LYS A 123 9.13 -10.57 4.36
C LYS A 123 9.81 -9.24 4.65
N LEU A 124 9.84 -8.83 5.93
CA LEU A 124 10.64 -7.68 6.35
C LEU A 124 12.10 -7.89 5.93
N HIS A 125 12.61 -6.96 5.15
CA HIS A 125 13.95 -7.04 4.58
C HIS A 125 14.39 -5.65 4.14
N ARG A 126 15.62 -5.28 4.49
CA ARG A 126 16.32 -4.16 3.88
C ARG A 126 17.81 -4.47 3.82
N SER A 127 18.48 -4.34 2.68
CA SER A 127 19.90 -4.73 2.59
C SER A 127 20.81 -3.80 3.38
N ILE A 128 20.46 -2.51 3.46
CA ILE A 128 21.25 -1.47 4.12
C ILE A 128 20.38 -0.75 5.14
N GLY A 129 20.79 -0.78 6.41
CA GLY A 129 20.06 -0.13 7.50
C GLY A 129 18.85 -0.92 8.03
N PRO A 130 18.00 -0.26 8.85
CA PRO A 130 16.86 -0.88 9.49
C PRO A 130 15.72 -1.11 8.49
N ALA A 131 15.09 -2.27 8.60
CA ALA A 131 13.93 -2.64 7.79
C ALA A 131 12.61 -2.10 8.38
N LYS A 132 12.60 -1.68 9.64
CA LYS A 132 11.47 -1.00 10.26
C LYS A 132 11.98 0.18 11.09
N ILE A 133 11.36 1.33 10.91
CA ILE A 133 11.72 2.57 11.62
C ILE A 133 10.44 3.19 12.13
N LYS A 134 10.40 3.53 13.42
CA LYS A 134 9.32 4.30 14.02
C LYS A 134 9.82 5.66 14.47
N TYR A 135 8.95 6.65 14.34
CA TYR A 135 9.23 8.04 14.66
C TYR A 135 8.31 8.52 15.78
N ASP A 136 8.83 9.42 16.60
CA ASP A 136 8.02 10.20 17.53
C ASP A 136 7.06 11.09 16.72
N PRO A 137 5.75 11.05 16.99
CA PRO A 137 4.79 11.82 16.21
C PRO A 137 4.90 13.33 16.44
N VAL A 138 5.53 13.79 17.51
CA VAL A 138 5.66 15.22 17.84
C VAL A 138 6.99 15.78 17.31
N SER A 139 8.11 15.18 17.68
CA SER A 139 9.44 15.68 17.30
C SER A 139 9.88 15.21 15.91
N GLY A 140 9.37 14.06 15.43
CA GLY A 140 9.83 13.41 14.22
C GLY A 140 11.13 12.61 14.40
N ASP A 141 11.65 12.52 15.63
CA ASP A 141 12.87 11.76 15.92
C ASP A 141 12.63 10.26 15.80
N ILE A 142 13.68 9.52 15.47
CA ILE A 142 13.61 8.06 15.46
C ILE A 142 13.56 7.54 16.90
N VAL A 143 12.49 6.82 17.22
CA VAL A 143 12.29 6.20 18.55
C VAL A 143 12.54 4.70 18.55
N GLN A 144 12.51 4.06 17.37
CA GLN A 144 12.77 2.64 17.23
C GLN A 144 13.33 2.31 15.85
N GLN A 145 14.31 1.41 15.82
CA GLN A 145 14.84 0.79 14.61
C GLN A 145 14.90 -0.72 14.80
N GLU A 146 14.48 -1.46 13.78
CA GLU A 146 14.62 -2.92 13.76
C GLU A 146 15.26 -3.35 12.44
N PHE A 147 16.25 -4.23 12.52
CA PHE A 147 17.00 -4.75 11.38
C PHE A 147 16.47 -6.14 11.04
N TRP A 148 16.08 -6.32 9.78
CA TRP A 148 15.54 -7.59 9.29
C TRP A 148 16.17 -7.99 7.97
N ARG A 149 16.42 -9.28 7.80
CA ARG A 149 16.89 -9.90 6.55
C ARG A 149 16.05 -11.14 6.27
N HIS A 150 15.27 -11.09 5.19
CA HIS A 150 14.40 -12.20 4.76
C HIS A 150 13.45 -12.69 5.87
N GLY A 151 12.90 -11.76 6.66
CA GLY A 151 11.97 -12.07 7.74
C GLY A 151 12.63 -12.53 9.04
N ILE A 152 13.96 -12.54 9.11
CA ILE A 152 14.71 -12.83 10.34
C ILE A 152 15.20 -11.51 10.93
N GLN A 153 14.88 -11.27 12.20
CA GLN A 153 15.39 -10.12 12.93
C GLN A 153 16.88 -10.34 13.23
N VAL A 154 17.70 -9.34 12.94
CA VAL A 154 19.14 -9.36 13.22
C VAL A 154 19.48 -8.24 14.18
N GLU A 155 20.54 -8.42 14.96
CA GLU A 155 21.10 -7.35 15.78
C GLU A 155 21.80 -6.32 14.90
N PHE A 156 22.02 -5.12 15.44
CA PHE A 156 22.80 -4.09 14.76
C PHE A 156 24.21 -4.62 14.49
N PRO A 157 24.70 -4.64 13.25
CA PRO A 157 26.09 -5.00 13.01
C PRO A 157 26.98 -3.88 13.57
N GLU A 158 27.57 -4.10 14.76
CA GLU A 158 28.50 -3.16 15.39
C GLU A 158 29.71 -2.83 14.47
N ASN A 159 30.04 -3.74 13.54
CA ASN A 159 31.07 -3.55 12.52
C ASN A 159 30.46 -3.18 11.15
N SER A 160 30.00 -1.93 11.01
CA SER A 160 29.54 -1.41 9.71
C SER A 160 30.67 -0.96 8.76
N SER A 161 31.93 -1.25 9.10
CA SER A 161 33.10 -0.98 8.25
C SER A 161 33.49 -2.11 7.28
N GLU A 162 32.80 -3.26 7.28
CA GLU A 162 33.18 -4.43 6.45
C GLU A 162 32.09 -4.87 5.44
N LEU A 163 31.30 -3.94 4.91
CA LEU A 163 30.50 -4.22 3.70
C LEU A 163 31.09 -3.47 2.50
N ASP A 164 32.30 -3.89 2.13
CA ASP A 164 32.81 -3.70 0.77
C ASP A 164 31.88 -4.46 -0.18
N PHE A 165 30.94 -3.73 -0.77
CA PHE A 165 30.22 -4.16 -1.96
C PHE A 165 31.22 -4.25 -3.12
N GLN A 166 31.68 -5.46 -3.42
CA GLN A 166 32.20 -5.79 -4.76
C GLN A 166 30.99 -6.18 -5.64
N PRO A 167 30.61 -5.37 -6.64
CA PRO A 167 29.64 -5.81 -7.63
C PRO A 167 30.31 -6.82 -8.56
N ASN A 168 29.65 -7.97 -8.77
CA ASN A 168 29.83 -8.80 -9.96
C ASN A 168 28.86 -8.32 -11.04
#